data_AF-K5Y242-F1
#
_entry.id   AF-K5Y242-F1
#
_cell.length_a   1.000
_cell.length_b   1.000
_cell.length_c   1.000
_cell.angle_alpha   90.00
_cell.angle_beta   90.00
_cell.angle_gamma   90.00
#
_symmetry.space_group_name_H-M   'P 1'
#
loop_
_entity.id
_entity.type
_entity.pdbx_description
1 polymer ?
#
loop_
_entity_poly.entity_id
_entity_poly.type
_entity_poly.pdbx_seq_one_letter_code
_entity_poly.pdbx_strand_id
1 'polypeptide(L)'
;MAHGVELLLPFDITEATYLLPPITRKLLQSELLASRSQALEKCDENLAMMHQRVVEARQRSVKAFEKRNINKIKDYNFLPGELVSVLNKRIEPDVGRKCRPRYFGPMVVVCRHGSGAYTLAEVTGVVSKLKFAVFRLVPYHAWSKQEVEVTEFVADEQLETAAGEE
;
A
#
# COMPACT_ATOMS: atom_id res chain seq x y z
N MET A 1 10.99 -7.03 -39.76
CA MET A 1 11.05 -6.63 -38.34
C MET A 1 12.53 -6.49 -37.99
N ALA A 2 12.97 -5.42 -37.32
CA ALA A 2 14.39 -5.17 -37.07
C ALA A 2 14.66 -4.94 -35.58
N HIS A 3 14.13 -5.86 -34.80
CA HIS A 3 14.80 -6.49 -33.67
C HIS A 3 15.07 -7.90 -34.21
N GLY A 4 16.31 -8.38 -34.24
CA GLY A 4 16.67 -9.62 -34.95
C GLY A 4 16.10 -10.91 -34.35
N VAL A 5 15.17 -10.79 -33.38
CA VAL A 5 14.57 -11.87 -32.62
C VAL A 5 13.07 -11.61 -32.57
N GLU A 6 12.27 -12.61 -32.96
CA GLU A 6 10.82 -12.55 -32.76
C GLU A 6 10.50 -12.51 -31.27
N LEU A 7 9.52 -11.69 -30.89
CA LEU A 7 9.09 -11.59 -29.49
C LEU A 7 8.34 -12.87 -29.11
N LEU A 8 9.06 -13.86 -28.58
CA LEU A 8 8.50 -15.16 -28.19
C LEU A 8 8.06 -15.14 -26.74
N LEU A 9 8.81 -14.44 -25.89
CA LEU A 9 8.56 -14.35 -24.46
C LEU A 9 8.03 -12.97 -24.07
N PRO A 10 7.25 -12.88 -22.98
CA PRO A 10 6.82 -11.59 -22.43
C PRO A 10 7.99 -10.65 -22.10
N PHE A 11 9.16 -11.21 -21.71
CA PHE A 11 10.35 -10.41 -21.42
C PHE A 11 10.90 -9.72 -22.67
N ASP A 12 10.85 -10.38 -23.84
CA ASP A 12 11.30 -9.79 -25.11
C ASP A 12 10.48 -8.53 -25.43
N ILE A 13 9.17 -8.56 -25.14
CA ILE A 13 8.27 -7.40 -25.32
C ILE A 13 8.71 -6.25 -24.43
N THR A 14 8.99 -6.53 -23.15
CA THR A 14 9.43 -5.49 -22.22
C THR A 14 10.77 -4.90 -22.63
N GLU A 15 11.73 -5.74 -23.02
CA GLU A 15 13.06 -5.32 -23.46
C GLU A 15 12.97 -4.42 -24.70
N ALA A 16 12.23 -4.85 -25.74
CA ALA A 16 12.03 -4.05 -26.94
C ALA A 16 11.34 -2.70 -26.67
N THR A 17 10.43 -2.66 -25.69
CA THR A 17 9.72 -1.43 -25.29
C THR A 17 10.66 -0.43 -24.62
N TYR A 18 11.59 -0.91 -23.78
CA TYR A 18 12.50 -0.04 -23.06
C TYR A 18 13.72 0.37 -23.89
N LEU A 19 14.20 -0.48 -24.81
CA LEU A 19 15.39 -0.22 -25.64
C LEU A 19 15.19 0.83 -26.74
N LEU A 20 13.95 1.20 -27.06
CA LEU A 20 13.69 2.23 -28.05
C LEU A 20 13.30 3.56 -27.37
N PRO A 21 13.76 4.70 -27.91
CA PRO A 21 13.30 6.00 -27.45
C PRO A 21 11.79 6.17 -27.72
N PRO A 22 11.10 7.03 -26.96
CA PRO A 22 9.67 7.27 -27.15
C PRO A 22 9.40 7.85 -28.54
N ILE A 23 8.56 7.15 -29.31
CA ILE A 23 8.17 7.57 -30.65
C ILE A 23 7.01 8.56 -30.53
N THR A 24 7.32 9.86 -30.50
CA THR A 24 6.32 10.94 -30.39
C THR A 24 5.88 11.52 -31.73
N ARG A 25 6.63 11.21 -32.80
CA ARG A 25 6.39 11.68 -34.17
C ARG A 25 6.71 10.58 -35.17
N LYS A 26 6.26 10.77 -36.41
CA LYS A 26 6.66 9.90 -37.52
C LYS A 26 8.18 10.02 -37.74
N LEU A 27 8.89 8.91 -37.60
CA LEU A 27 10.33 8.84 -37.82
C LEU A 27 10.64 8.70 -39.32
N LEU A 28 11.74 9.31 -39.75
CA LEU A 28 12.33 9.00 -41.05
C LEU A 28 12.95 7.60 -41.03
N GLN A 29 13.15 7.02 -42.20
CA GLN A 29 13.70 5.66 -42.30
C GLN A 29 15.12 5.57 -41.73
N SER A 30 15.93 6.62 -41.89
CA SER A 30 17.27 6.72 -41.29
C SER A 30 17.22 6.77 -39.77
N GLU A 31 16.33 7.57 -39.19
CA GLU A 31 16.14 7.69 -37.73
C GLU A 31 15.68 6.36 -37.11
N LEU A 32 14.79 5.64 -37.82
CA LEU A 32 14.33 4.33 -37.40
C LEU A 32 15.45 3.29 -37.43
N LEU A 33 16.27 3.29 -38.49
CA LEU A 33 17.41 2.37 -38.61
C LEU A 33 18.47 2.64 -37.53
N ALA A 34 18.77 3.91 -37.26
CA ALA A 34 19.71 4.30 -36.21
C ALA A 34 19.23 3.90 -34.81
N SER A 35 17.95 4.10 -34.51
CA SER A 35 17.37 3.69 -33.21
C SER A 35 17.42 2.16 -33.04
N ARG A 36 17.21 1.42 -34.12
CA ARG A 36 17.29 -0.04 -34.12
C ARG A 36 18.72 -0.56 -34.01
N SER A 37 19.69 0.07 -34.67
CA SER A 37 21.09 -0.32 -34.52
C SER A 37 21.57 -0.11 -33.08
N GLN A 38 21.20 1.01 -32.45
CA GLN A 38 21.49 1.26 -31.03
C GLN A 38 20.85 0.22 -30.11
N ALA A 39 19.59 -0.16 -30.37
CA ALA A 39 18.90 -1.19 -29.60
C ALA A 39 19.55 -2.59 -29.75
N LEU A 40 20.07 -2.91 -30.94
CA LEU A 40 20.78 -4.18 -31.20
C LEU A 40 22.18 -4.20 -30.58
N GLU A 41 22.85 -3.05 -30.53
CA GLU A 41 24.20 -2.90 -29.98
C GLU A 41 24.22 -3.16 -28.46
N LYS A 42 23.11 -2.89 -27.76
CA LYS A 42 22.96 -3.08 -26.30
C LYS A 42 24.13 -2.50 -25.48
N CYS A 43 24.66 -1.35 -25.92
CA CYS A 43 25.77 -0.69 -25.23
C CYS A 43 25.43 -0.38 -23.76
N ASP A 44 26.34 -0.71 -22.85
CA ASP A 44 26.16 -0.57 -21.40
C ASP A 44 25.82 0.86 -20.95
N GLU A 45 26.40 1.86 -21.61
CA GLU A 45 26.13 3.27 -21.32
C GLU A 45 24.67 3.65 -21.61
N ASN A 46 24.13 3.16 -22.74
CA ASN A 46 22.75 3.38 -23.12
C ASN A 46 21.80 2.65 -22.16
N LEU A 47 22.13 1.41 -21.76
CA LEU A 47 21.37 0.65 -20.77
C LEU A 47 21.33 1.37 -19.42
N ALA A 48 22.46 1.91 -18.96
CA ALA A 48 22.53 2.69 -17.71
C ALA A 48 21.66 3.95 -17.78
N MET A 49 21.71 4.69 -18.89
CA MET A 49 20.87 5.87 -19.11
C MET A 49 19.38 5.51 -19.10
N MET A 50 19.00 4.40 -19.73
CA MET A 50 17.62 3.92 -19.75
C MET A 50 17.13 3.50 -18.37
N HIS A 51 17.96 2.77 -17.62
CA HIS A 51 17.68 2.42 -16.24
C HIS A 51 17.40 3.68 -15.41
N GLN A 52 18.26 4.69 -15.49
CA GLN A 52 18.07 5.97 -14.79
C GLN A 52 16.73 6.63 -15.17
N ARG A 53 16.40 6.71 -16.46
CA ARG A 53 15.12 7.26 -16.93
C ARG A 53 13.92 6.53 -16.34
N VAL A 54 13.94 5.20 -16.30
CA VAL A 54 12.87 4.39 -15.72
C VAL A 54 12.75 4.63 -14.22
N VAL A 55 13.87 4.68 -13.50
CA VAL A 55 13.89 4.97 -12.06
C VAL A 55 13.30 6.35 -11.79
N GLU A 56 13.74 7.38 -12.52
CA GLU A 56 13.19 8.73 -12.37
C GLU A 56 11.70 8.79 -12.71
N ALA A 57 11.26 8.11 -13.78
CA ALA A 57 9.84 8.05 -14.13
C ALA A 57 9.00 7.37 -13.04
N ARG A 58 9.51 6.28 -12.44
CA ARG A 58 8.87 5.64 -11.28
C ARG A 58 8.80 6.57 -10.09
N GLN A 59 9.88 7.28 -9.76
CA GLN A 59 9.89 8.26 -8.68
C GLN A 59 8.90 9.41 -8.91
N ARG A 60 8.80 9.93 -10.15
CA ARG A 60 7.80 10.93 -10.52
C ARG A 60 6.37 10.39 -10.37
N SER A 61 6.14 9.14 -10.77
CA SER A 61 4.84 8.47 -10.63
C SER A 61 4.44 8.31 -9.16
N VAL A 62 5.36 7.87 -8.29
CA VAL A 62 5.14 7.76 -6.83
C VAL A 62 4.76 9.12 -6.25
N LYS A 63 5.55 10.17 -6.51
CA LYS A 63 5.24 11.53 -6.04
C LYS A 63 3.89 12.05 -6.53
N ALA A 64 3.55 11.78 -7.80
CA ALA A 64 2.26 12.17 -8.37
C ALA A 64 1.09 11.40 -7.72
N PHE A 65 1.30 10.12 -7.41
CA PHE A 65 0.32 9.28 -6.73
C PHE A 65 0.08 9.74 -5.29
N GLU A 66 1.15 10.00 -4.52
CA GLU A 66 1.08 10.56 -3.18
C GLU A 66 0.32 11.89 -3.17
N LYS A 67 0.68 12.82 -4.07
CA LYS A 67 -0.01 14.12 -4.21
C LYS A 67 -1.50 13.95 -4.52
N ARG A 68 -1.85 13.03 -5.42
CA ARG A 68 -3.25 12.75 -5.81
C ARG A 68 -4.05 12.12 -4.66
N ASN A 69 -3.40 11.32 -3.83
CA ASN A 69 -4.04 10.52 -2.79
C ASN A 69 -3.76 10.99 -1.37
N ILE A 70 -3.23 12.20 -1.18
CA ILE A 70 -2.86 12.76 0.14
C ILE A 70 -4.02 12.72 1.15
N ASN A 71 -5.27 12.91 0.68
CA ASN A 71 -6.46 12.86 1.54
C ASN A 71 -6.95 11.44 1.83
N LYS A 72 -6.50 10.44 1.06
CA LYS A 72 -6.93 9.03 1.16
C LYS A 72 -5.92 8.18 1.91
N ILE A 73 -4.63 8.37 1.65
CA ILE A 73 -3.54 7.66 2.31
C ILE A 73 -3.27 8.39 3.63
N LYS A 74 -3.92 7.91 4.69
CA LYS A 74 -3.70 8.38 6.05
C LYS A 74 -2.98 7.29 6.81
N ASP A 75 -1.84 7.63 7.39
CA ASP A 75 -1.17 6.75 8.33
C ASP A 75 -1.71 7.06 9.72
N TYR A 76 -2.58 6.17 10.22
CA TYR A 76 -3.16 6.34 11.54
C TYR A 76 -2.25 5.71 12.58
N ASN A 77 -1.81 6.52 13.54
CA ASN A 77 -1.12 6.06 14.73
C ASN A 77 -2.07 6.14 15.92
N PHE A 78 -2.73 5.03 16.23
CA PHE A 78 -3.71 5.00 17.31
C PHE A 78 -3.00 4.79 18.65
N LEU A 79 -3.35 5.61 19.64
CA LEU A 79 -2.84 5.47 20.99
C LEU A 79 -3.73 4.52 21.82
N PRO A 80 -3.19 3.85 22.85
CA PRO A 80 -4.01 3.14 23.83
C PRO A 80 -5.15 4.03 24.35
N GLY A 81 -6.37 3.50 24.40
CA GLY A 81 -7.58 4.23 24.82
C GLY A 81 -8.39 4.84 23.69
N GLU A 82 -7.81 4.96 22.49
CA GLU A 82 -8.56 5.49 21.36
C GLU A 82 -9.62 4.48 20.86
N LEU A 83 -10.77 5.02 20.45
CA LEU A 83 -11.84 4.25 19.84
C LEU A 83 -11.61 4.08 18.34
N VAL A 84 -11.65 2.84 17.89
CA VAL A 84 -11.46 2.46 16.49
C VAL A 84 -12.59 1.54 16.02
N SER A 85 -12.91 1.62 14.73
CA SER A 85 -13.75 0.65 14.03
C SER A 85 -12.88 -0.29 13.21
N VAL A 86 -13.20 -1.58 13.25
CA VAL A 86 -12.42 -2.60 12.53
C VAL A 86 -13.10 -2.99 11.23
N LEU A 87 -12.41 -2.79 10.11
CA LEU A 87 -12.84 -3.21 8.80
C LEU A 87 -12.83 -4.74 8.65
N ASN A 88 -13.97 -5.27 8.23
CA ASN A 88 -14.14 -6.67 7.87
C ASN A 88 -13.69 -6.89 6.41
N LYS A 89 -12.39 -7.20 6.24
CA LYS A 89 -11.75 -7.48 4.95
C LYS A 89 -12.42 -8.59 4.13
N ARG A 90 -13.15 -9.52 4.76
CA ARG A 90 -13.86 -10.59 4.04
C ARG A 90 -15.08 -10.06 3.28
N ILE A 91 -15.73 -9.02 3.80
CA ILE A 91 -16.95 -8.43 3.24
C ILE A 91 -16.61 -7.24 2.34
N GLU A 92 -15.52 -6.52 2.63
CA GLU A 92 -15.14 -5.31 1.90
C GLU A 92 -15.11 -5.48 0.35
N PRO A 93 -14.44 -6.50 -0.23
CA PRO A 93 -14.36 -6.66 -1.68
C PRO A 93 -15.60 -7.32 -2.31
N ASP A 94 -16.52 -7.86 -1.49
CA ASP A 94 -17.65 -8.65 -2.00
C ASP A 94 -18.75 -7.74 -2.57
N VAL A 95 -18.95 -7.84 -3.89
CA VAL A 95 -19.95 -7.06 -4.65
C VAL A 95 -21.39 -7.49 -4.32
N GLY A 96 -21.60 -8.74 -3.91
CA GLY A 96 -22.92 -9.30 -3.57
C GLY A 96 -23.37 -9.01 -2.14
N ARG A 97 -22.49 -8.48 -1.28
CA ARG A 97 -22.76 -8.24 0.15
C ARG A 97 -22.76 -6.76 0.52
N LYS A 98 -23.22 -5.88 -0.38
CA LYS A 98 -23.25 -4.43 -0.15
C LYS A 98 -24.00 -4.01 1.11
N CYS A 99 -25.06 -4.72 1.46
CA CYS A 99 -25.90 -4.42 2.64
C CYS A 99 -25.39 -5.04 3.95
N ARG A 100 -24.25 -5.75 3.95
CA ARG A 100 -23.71 -6.33 5.19
C ARG A 100 -22.84 -5.30 5.94
N PRO A 101 -22.80 -5.36 7.28
CA PRO A 101 -21.95 -4.48 8.06
C PRO A 101 -20.48 -4.67 7.66
N ARG A 102 -19.84 -3.59 7.22
CA ARG A 102 -18.44 -3.56 6.75
C ARG A 102 -17.46 -3.37 7.89
N TYR A 103 -17.91 -2.73 8.97
CA TYR A 103 -17.11 -2.44 10.14
C TYR A 103 -17.69 -3.18 11.33
N PHE A 104 -16.82 -3.77 12.15
CA PHE A 104 -17.17 -4.12 13.51
C PHE A 104 -17.26 -2.85 14.34
N GLY A 105 -18.03 -2.94 15.43
CA GLY A 105 -18.36 -1.79 16.29
C GLY A 105 -17.15 -1.06 16.86
N PRO A 106 -17.39 -0.02 17.67
CA PRO A 106 -16.30 0.66 18.35
C PRO A 106 -15.54 -0.34 19.24
N MET A 107 -14.22 -0.31 19.13
CA MET A 107 -13.29 -1.07 19.95
C MET A 107 -12.26 -0.11 20.52
N VAL A 108 -11.76 -0.40 21.71
CA VAL A 108 -10.73 0.39 22.38
C VAL A 108 -9.36 -0.19 22.03
N VAL A 109 -8.41 0.66 21.67
CA VAL A 109 -7.02 0.23 21.47
C VAL A 109 -6.39 -0.07 22.82
N VAL A 110 -5.87 -1.28 22.99
CA VAL A 110 -5.19 -1.70 24.23
C VAL A 110 -3.71 -1.40 24.12
N CYS A 111 -3.06 -1.91 23.07
CA CYS A 111 -1.64 -1.70 22.84
C CYS A 111 -1.30 -1.81 21.36
N ARG A 112 -0.19 -1.19 20.99
CA ARG A 112 0.45 -1.32 19.68
C ARG A 112 1.71 -2.16 19.84
N HIS A 113 1.80 -3.23 19.06
CA HIS A 113 2.98 -4.11 19.01
C HIS A 113 4.06 -3.49 18.13
N GLY A 114 5.33 -3.86 18.37
CA GLY A 114 6.47 -3.43 17.54
C GLY A 114 6.34 -3.79 16.06
N SER A 115 5.58 -4.85 15.73
CA SER A 115 5.24 -5.25 14.37
C SER A 115 4.23 -4.34 13.66
N GLY A 116 3.63 -3.36 14.36
CA GLY A 116 2.58 -2.48 13.85
C GLY A 116 1.17 -3.08 13.92
N ALA A 117 1.00 -4.24 14.55
CA ALA A 117 -0.32 -4.77 14.86
C ALA A 117 -0.87 -4.16 16.17
N TYR A 118 -2.19 -4.11 16.30
CA TYR A 118 -2.88 -3.63 17.49
C TYR A 118 -3.64 -4.76 18.18
N THR A 119 -3.56 -4.78 19.50
CA THR A 119 -4.52 -5.51 20.33
C THR A 119 -5.66 -4.58 20.69
N LEU A 120 -6.89 -5.05 20.52
CA LEU A 120 -8.10 -4.26 20.78
C LEU A 120 -8.95 -4.94 21.84
N ALA A 121 -9.73 -4.16 22.56
CA ALA A 121 -10.79 -4.63 23.44
C ALA A 121 -12.15 -4.16 22.94
N GLU A 122 -13.19 -4.95 23.17
CA GLU A 122 -14.55 -4.43 23.08
C GLU A 122 -14.79 -3.36 24.16
N VAL A 123 -15.77 -2.48 23.95
CA VAL A 123 -16.18 -1.47 24.94
C VAL A 123 -16.68 -2.11 26.25
N THR A 124 -16.95 -3.42 26.25
CA THR A 124 -17.26 -4.19 27.46
C THR A 124 -16.03 -4.51 28.30
N GLY A 125 -14.82 -4.21 27.82
CA GLY A 125 -13.56 -4.56 28.46
C GLY A 125 -12.96 -5.90 28.04
N VAL A 126 -13.67 -6.67 27.20
CA VAL A 126 -13.19 -7.97 26.72
C VAL A 126 -12.09 -7.76 25.68
N VAL A 127 -10.86 -8.17 26.03
CA VAL A 127 -9.71 -8.12 25.11
C VAL A 127 -9.89 -9.16 24.00
N SER A 128 -9.68 -8.72 22.75
CA SER A 128 -9.70 -9.59 21.59
C SER A 128 -8.47 -10.48 21.55
N LYS A 129 -8.68 -11.77 21.28
CA LYS A 129 -7.58 -12.72 21.03
C LYS A 129 -6.86 -12.49 19.69
N LEU A 130 -7.45 -11.68 18.80
CA LEU A 130 -6.89 -11.41 17.48
C LEU A 130 -6.10 -10.11 17.49
N LYS A 131 -4.96 -10.11 16.80
CA LYS A 131 -4.21 -8.89 16.50
C LYS A 131 -4.71 -8.29 15.18
N PHE A 132 -4.87 -6.98 15.12
CA PHE A 132 -5.39 -6.27 13.95
C PHE A 132 -4.32 -5.41 13.29
N ALA A 133 -4.20 -5.49 11.97
CA ALA A 133 -3.28 -4.64 11.21
C ALA A 133 -3.85 -3.22 11.04
N VAL A 134 -2.95 -2.21 11.00
CA VAL A 134 -3.30 -0.77 10.91
C VAL A 134 -4.29 -0.46 9.78
N PHE A 135 -4.10 -1.04 8.59
CA PHE A 135 -4.94 -0.77 7.43
C PHE A 135 -6.39 -1.25 7.56
N ARG A 136 -6.72 -2.01 8.61
CA ARG A 136 -8.09 -2.42 8.94
C ARG A 136 -8.75 -1.46 9.93
N LEU A 137 -8.00 -0.60 10.59
CA LEU A 137 -8.52 0.27 11.64
C LEU A 137 -8.87 1.63 11.06
N VAL A 138 -10.02 2.15 11.48
CA VAL A 138 -10.51 3.48 11.13
C VAL A 138 -10.88 4.19 12.42
N PRO A 139 -10.56 5.48 12.59
CA PRO A 139 -10.97 6.22 13.79
C PRO A 139 -12.49 6.17 13.96
N TYR A 140 -12.94 5.86 15.18
CA TYR A 140 -14.35 5.94 15.52
C TYR A 140 -14.65 7.36 16.02
N HIS A 141 -15.45 8.10 15.26
CA HIS A 141 -15.84 9.46 15.62
C HIS A 141 -17.07 9.42 16.54
N ALA A 142 -16.82 9.39 17.85
CA ALA A 142 -17.87 9.53 18.85
C ALA A 142 -18.54 10.91 18.77
N TRP A 143 -19.84 10.97 19.09
CA TRP A 143 -20.59 12.23 19.10
C TRP A 143 -20.29 13.09 20.34
N SER A 144 -19.82 12.49 21.44
CA SER A 144 -19.32 13.18 22.64
C SER A 144 -17.79 13.07 22.71
N LYS A 145 -17.12 14.12 23.21
CA LYS A 145 -15.65 14.17 23.40
C LYS A 145 -15.21 13.63 24.77
N GLN A 146 -15.96 12.72 25.37
CA GLN A 146 -15.54 12.13 26.63
C GLN A 146 -14.38 11.18 26.33
N GLU A 147 -13.21 11.50 26.89
CA GLU A 147 -12.06 10.61 26.90
C GLU A 147 -12.38 9.46 27.87
N VAL A 148 -12.07 8.24 27.46
CA VAL A 148 -12.32 7.06 28.29
C VAL A 148 -10.99 6.43 28.67
N GLU A 149 -10.78 6.23 29.95
CA GLU A 149 -9.54 5.66 30.46
C GLU A 149 -9.50 4.15 30.18
N VAL A 150 -8.38 3.65 29.66
CA VAL A 150 -8.19 2.22 29.32
C VAL A 150 -8.39 1.31 30.53
N THR A 151 -8.01 1.81 31.71
CA THR A 151 -8.12 1.13 33.01
C THR A 151 -9.57 0.84 33.42
N GLU A 152 -10.54 1.59 32.90
CA GLU A 152 -11.96 1.28 33.11
C GLU A 152 -12.39 0.02 32.35
N PHE A 153 -11.68 -0.33 31.27
CA PHE A 153 -12.02 -1.44 30.39
C PHE A 153 -11.14 -2.67 30.60
N VAL A 154 -9.86 -2.51 30.88
CA VAL A 154 -8.91 -3.62 30.94
C VAL A 154 -8.20 -3.60 32.29
N ALA A 155 -8.33 -4.68 33.05
CA ALA A 155 -7.59 -4.87 34.29
C ALA A 155 -6.08 -4.90 34.03
N ASP A 156 -5.29 -4.33 34.94
CA ASP A 156 -3.83 -4.14 34.78
C ASP A 156 -3.09 -5.45 34.42
N GLU A 157 -3.53 -6.59 34.94
CA GLU A 157 -2.97 -7.92 34.65
C GLU A 157 -3.04 -8.31 33.16
N GLN A 158 -4.06 -7.86 32.43
CA GLN A 158 -4.23 -8.15 31.01
C GLN A 158 -3.45 -7.19 30.11
N LEU A 159 -3.15 -5.98 30.59
CA LEU A 159 -2.24 -5.05 29.92
C LEU A 159 -0.81 -5.60 29.90
N GLU A 160 -0.37 -6.21 31.01
CA GLU A 160 0.96 -6.84 31.10
C GLU A 160 1.06 -8.09 30.22
N THR A 161 0.01 -8.91 30.18
CA THR A 161 -0.03 -10.11 29.31
C THR A 161 -0.01 -9.73 27.82
N ALA A 162 -0.74 -8.68 27.43
CA ALA A 162 -0.76 -8.19 26.05
C ALA A 162 0.55 -7.50 25.61
N ALA A 163 1.36 -7.02 26.56
CA ALA A 163 2.67 -6.43 26.31
C ALA A 163 3.81 -7.48 26.35
N GLY A 164 3.64 -8.58 27.09
CA GLY A 164 4.67 -9.59 27.34
C GLY A 164 4.74 -10.78 26.36
N GLU A 165 3.83 -10.89 25.39
CA GLU A 165 3.93 -11.88 24.30
C GLU A 165 4.77 -11.34 23.13
N GLU A 166 6.09 -11.29 23.33
CA GLU A 166 7.11 -11.17 22.26
C GLU A 166 7.36 -12.51 21.55
#